data_AF-A0A4V6E1V1-F1
#
_entry.id   AF-A0A4V6E1V1-F1
#
_cell.length_a   1.000
_cell.length_b   1.000
_cell.length_c   1.000
_cell.angle_alpha   90.00
_cell.angle_beta   90.00
_cell.angle_gamma   90.00
#
_symmetry.space_group_name_H-M   'P 1'
#
loop_
_entity.id
_entity.type
_entity.pdbx_description
1 polymer ?
#
loop_
_entity_poly.entity_id
_entity_poly.type
_entity_poly.pdbx_seq_one_letter_code
_entity_poly.pdbx_strand_id
1 'polypeptide(L)'
;QQTVDFDLANVEHADQLVVAGVNYLTSKMADCHWLTEAKVKGTKLTGIFTDYNATASKCDEVVTVRPATDSALFLGVARELIENDLYDPEFVRANTDLPLLVRMDDTELLRASDVFADYEPADLDKTETVADDEEFLRNVSNAIDA
;
A
#
# COMPACT_ATOMS: atom_id res chain seq x y z
N GLN A 1 14.75 7.05 0.14
CA GLN A 1 13.71 7.86 -0.52
C GLN A 1 12.57 6.92 -0.84
N GLN A 2 11.40 7.11 -0.25
CA GLN A 2 10.26 6.21 -0.37
C GLN A 2 9.61 6.44 -1.74
N THR A 3 9.66 5.46 -2.64
CA THR A 3 9.35 5.60 -4.09
C THR A 3 7.84 5.62 -4.41
N VAL A 4 6.98 5.88 -3.42
CA VAL A 4 5.54 6.01 -3.63
C VAL A 4 5.08 7.29 -2.93
N ASP A 5 5.54 8.44 -3.43
CA ASP A 5 5.00 9.74 -3.04
C ASP A 5 3.89 10.12 -4.02
N PHE A 6 2.66 10.19 -3.51
CA PHE A 6 1.60 10.94 -4.18
C PHE A 6 1.49 12.29 -3.49
N ASP A 7 1.50 13.36 -4.28
CA ASP A 7 1.25 14.70 -3.76
C ASP A 7 -0.21 14.81 -3.30
N LEU A 8 -0.44 15.53 -2.22
CA LEU A 8 -1.76 15.86 -1.70
C LEU A 8 -2.58 16.69 -2.70
N ALA A 9 -1.94 17.40 -3.63
CA ALA A 9 -2.62 18.04 -4.75
C ALA A 9 -3.35 17.04 -5.67
N ASN A 10 -2.91 15.77 -5.74
CA ASN A 10 -3.54 14.77 -6.60
C ASN A 10 -4.96 14.39 -6.18
N VAL A 11 -5.39 14.73 -4.95
CA VAL A 11 -6.75 14.45 -4.48
C VAL A 11 -7.81 15.17 -5.30
N GLU A 12 -7.45 16.27 -5.98
CA GLU A 12 -8.36 16.98 -6.89
C GLU A 12 -8.70 16.21 -8.17
N HIS A 13 -7.91 15.19 -8.50
CA HIS A 13 -8.10 14.35 -9.67
C HIS A 13 -8.88 13.06 -9.35
N ALA A 14 -9.26 12.86 -8.09
CA ALA A 14 -10.00 11.68 -7.66
C ALA A 14 -11.51 11.93 -7.74
N ASP A 15 -12.27 10.97 -8.24
CA ASP A 15 -13.74 10.97 -8.13
C ASP A 15 -14.20 10.59 -6.70
N GLN A 16 -13.42 9.74 -6.03
CA GLN A 16 -13.66 9.23 -4.69
C GLN A 16 -12.36 9.28 -3.88
N LEU A 17 -12.41 9.89 -2.70
CA LEU A 17 -11.29 9.91 -1.75
C LEU A 17 -11.72 9.20 -0.45
N VAL A 18 -11.00 8.14 -0.10
CA VAL A 18 -11.16 7.44 1.17
C VAL A 18 -10.07 7.89 2.12
N VAL A 19 -10.43 8.59 3.20
CA VAL A 19 -9.50 9.08 4.21
C VAL A 19 -9.58 8.17 5.44
N ALA A 20 -8.59 7.29 5.60
CA ALA A 20 -8.55 6.33 6.70
C ALA A 20 -7.46 6.68 7.72
N GLY A 21 -7.85 6.92 8.98
CA GLY A 21 -6.91 7.13 10.09
C GLY A 21 -6.09 8.43 10.05
N VAL A 22 -6.31 9.32 9.07
CA VAL A 22 -5.57 10.57 8.92
C VAL A 22 -6.47 11.77 9.21
N ASN A 23 -6.13 12.57 10.22
CA ASN A 23 -6.82 13.82 10.49
C ASN A 23 -6.22 14.98 9.66
N TYR A 24 -6.48 14.91 8.36
CA TYR A 24 -5.98 15.82 7.32
C TYR A 24 -6.04 17.31 7.70
N LEU A 25 -7.18 17.78 8.21
CA LEU A 25 -7.39 19.19 8.54
C LEU A 25 -6.49 19.70 9.67
N THR A 26 -6.05 18.83 10.57
CA THR A 26 -5.20 19.23 11.71
C THR A 26 -3.73 18.87 11.50
N SER A 27 -3.44 17.75 10.85
CA SER A 27 -2.07 17.27 10.66
C SER A 27 -1.42 17.78 9.37
N LYS A 28 -2.21 18.22 8.39
CA LYS A 28 -1.77 18.71 7.08
C LYS A 28 -2.39 20.08 6.78
N MET A 29 -2.25 21.01 7.71
CA MET A 29 -2.90 22.33 7.64
C MET A 29 -2.55 23.13 6.39
N ALA A 30 -1.31 23.04 5.90
CA ALA A 30 -0.89 23.74 4.67
C ALA A 30 -1.60 23.19 3.42
N ASP A 31 -1.83 21.88 3.39
CA ASP A 31 -2.32 21.16 2.21
C ASP A 31 -3.82 20.84 2.30
N CYS A 32 -4.50 21.20 3.40
CA CYS A 32 -5.90 20.88 3.63
C CYS A 32 -6.85 21.54 2.63
N HIS A 33 -6.40 22.63 1.99
CA HIS A 33 -7.13 23.31 0.93
C HIS A 33 -7.42 22.38 -0.25
N TRP A 34 -6.46 21.51 -0.64
CA TRP A 34 -6.65 20.55 -1.73
C TRP A 34 -7.81 19.59 -1.50
N LEU A 35 -7.99 19.11 -0.25
CA LEU A 35 -9.13 18.26 0.11
C LEU A 35 -10.45 19.01 -0.01
N THR A 36 -10.49 20.27 0.44
CA THR A 36 -11.71 21.08 0.33
C THR A 36 -12.03 21.48 -1.11
N GLU A 37 -11.01 21.77 -1.91
CA GLU A 37 -11.15 22.11 -3.32
C GLU A 37 -11.61 20.91 -4.14
N ALA A 38 -11.06 19.72 -3.90
CA ALA A 38 -11.52 18.46 -4.51
C ALA A 38 -13.01 18.21 -4.22
N LYS A 39 -13.43 18.39 -2.95
CA LYS A 39 -14.85 18.27 -2.58
C LYS A 39 -15.75 19.25 -3.36
N VAL A 40 -15.32 20.50 -3.50
CA VAL A 40 -16.05 21.51 -4.29
C VAL A 40 -16.11 21.13 -5.77
N LYS A 41 -15.06 20.48 -6.31
CA LYS A 41 -15.01 19.95 -7.67
C LYS A 41 -15.88 18.70 -7.88
N GLY A 42 -16.42 18.11 -6.81
CA GLY A 42 -17.35 16.99 -6.86
C GLY A 42 -16.77 15.66 -6.37
N THR A 43 -15.52 15.62 -5.90
CA THR A 43 -14.93 14.43 -5.28
C THR A 43 -15.73 14.05 -4.04
N LYS A 44 -16.15 12.79 -3.97
CA LYS A 44 -16.83 12.24 -2.80
C LYS A 44 -15.83 11.85 -1.72
N LEU A 45 -16.06 12.31 -0.50
CA LEU A 45 -15.18 12.08 0.64
C LEU A 45 -15.78 11.05 1.60
N THR A 46 -15.13 9.89 1.73
CA THR A 46 -15.49 8.89 2.75
C THR A 46 -14.41 8.84 3.82
N GLY A 47 -14.77 9.13 5.06
CA GLY A 47 -13.88 9.09 6.22
C GLY A 47 -13.99 7.79 6.99
N ILE A 48 -12.87 7.16 7.33
CA ILE A 48 -12.79 6.00 8.22
C ILE A 48 -11.96 6.41 9.44
N PHE A 49 -12.62 6.56 10.59
CA PHE A 49 -12.01 7.10 11.80
C PHE A 49 -12.46 6.34 13.04
N THR A 50 -11.72 6.47 14.14
CA THR A 50 -12.12 5.94 15.45
C THR A 50 -13.03 6.90 16.23
N ASP A 51 -13.06 8.16 15.80
CA ASP A 51 -13.70 9.29 16.46
C ASP A 51 -14.19 10.31 15.41
N TYR A 52 -15.04 11.23 15.84
CA TYR A 52 -15.50 12.32 14.97
C TYR A 52 -14.54 13.51 15.05
N ASN A 53 -13.46 13.44 14.26
CA ASN A 53 -12.42 14.46 14.22
C ASN A 53 -12.72 15.62 13.26
N ALA A 54 -11.81 16.60 13.16
CA ALA A 54 -12.00 17.78 12.31
C ALA A 54 -12.20 17.41 10.83
N THR A 55 -11.49 16.40 10.33
CA THR A 55 -11.59 15.94 8.94
C THR A 55 -12.91 15.22 8.68
N ALA A 56 -13.43 14.47 9.67
CA ALA A 56 -14.74 13.84 9.60
C ALA A 56 -15.86 14.86 9.31
N SER A 57 -15.75 16.09 9.82
CA SER A 57 -16.71 17.16 9.56
C SER A 57 -16.80 17.62 8.08
N LYS A 58 -15.82 17.24 7.26
CA LYS A 58 -15.79 17.55 5.83
C LYS A 58 -16.14 16.35 4.96
N CYS A 59 -16.22 15.14 5.53
CA CYS A 59 -16.55 13.93 4.78
C CYS A 59 -18.05 13.90 4.43
N ASP A 60 -18.40 13.31 3.29
CA ASP A 60 -19.78 13.03 2.89
C ASP A 60 -20.34 11.84 3.67
N GLU A 61 -19.50 10.82 3.88
CA GLU A 61 -19.80 9.65 4.68
C GLU A 61 -18.71 9.40 5.72
N VAL A 62 -19.09 8.95 6.91
CA VAL A 62 -18.14 8.63 7.99
C VAL A 62 -18.44 7.24 8.54
N VAL A 63 -17.47 6.35 8.45
CA VAL A 63 -17.48 5.03 9.05
C VAL A 63 -16.64 5.07 10.32
N THR A 64 -17.29 4.86 11.47
CA THR A 64 -16.58 4.77 12.76
C THR A 64 -16.20 3.33 13.06
N VAL A 65 -14.90 3.06 13.17
CA VAL A 65 -14.36 1.74 13.51
C VAL A 65 -13.81 1.71 14.93
N ARG A 66 -13.71 0.52 15.53
CA ARG A 66 -12.95 0.38 16.77
C ARG A 66 -11.45 0.55 16.48
N PRO A 67 -10.67 1.12 17.41
CA PRO A 67 -9.22 1.19 17.23
C PRO A 67 -8.61 -0.18 16.88
N ALA A 68 -7.69 -0.19 15.93
CA ALA A 68 -6.99 -1.39 15.42
C ALA A 68 -7.92 -2.48 14.82
N THR A 69 -9.06 -2.08 14.24
CA THR A 69 -9.99 -3.00 13.53
C THR A 69 -10.25 -2.62 12.07
N ASP A 70 -9.51 -1.64 11.54
CA ASP A 70 -9.54 -1.20 10.15
C ASP A 70 -9.11 -2.31 9.17
N SER A 71 -8.18 -3.18 9.57
CA SER A 71 -7.80 -4.36 8.78
C SER A 71 -8.99 -5.29 8.52
N ALA A 72 -9.85 -5.51 9.52
CA ALA A 72 -11.07 -6.32 9.35
C ALA A 72 -12.06 -5.66 8.39
N LEU A 73 -12.19 -4.34 8.43
CA LEU A 73 -13.01 -3.58 7.48
C LEU A 73 -12.47 -3.73 6.05
N PHE A 74 -11.17 -3.49 5.82
CA PHE A 74 -10.58 -3.57 4.48
C PHE A 74 -10.58 -4.99 3.92
N LEU A 75 -10.34 -6.01 4.76
CA LEU A 75 -10.49 -7.41 4.34
C LEU A 75 -11.95 -7.76 4.02
N GLY A 76 -12.92 -7.19 4.74
CA GLY A 76 -14.33 -7.30 4.41
C GLY A 76 -14.67 -6.66 3.05
N VAL A 77 -14.12 -5.49 2.76
CA VAL A 77 -14.25 -4.85 1.44
C VAL A 77 -13.60 -5.70 0.36
N ALA A 78 -12.38 -6.21 0.58
CA ALA A 78 -11.70 -7.08 -0.38
C ALA A 78 -12.51 -8.34 -0.68
N ARG A 79 -13.12 -8.95 0.34
CA ARG A 79 -14.04 -10.08 0.19
C ARG A 79 -15.23 -9.72 -0.70
N GLU A 80 -15.91 -8.59 -0.43
CA GLU A 80 -17.06 -8.15 -1.23
C GLU A 80 -16.68 -7.90 -2.69
N LEU A 81 -15.49 -7.32 -2.93
CA LEU A 81 -14.97 -7.10 -4.28
C LEU A 81 -14.72 -8.41 -5.02
N ILE A 82 -14.21 -9.43 -4.35
CA ILE A 82 -13.92 -10.74 -4.95
C ILE A 82 -15.21 -11.56 -5.14
N GLU A 83 -16.08 -11.62 -4.14
CA GLU A 83 -17.33 -12.42 -4.21
C GLU A 83 -18.31 -11.91 -5.27
N ASN A 84 -18.22 -10.64 -5.64
CA ASN A 84 -19.09 -10.01 -6.64
C ASN A 84 -18.36 -9.61 -7.94
N ASP A 85 -17.14 -10.08 -8.16
CA ASP A 85 -16.35 -9.79 -9.38
C ASP A 85 -16.21 -8.28 -9.69
N LEU A 86 -16.00 -7.45 -8.66
CA LEU A 86 -15.89 -5.97 -8.75
C LEU A 86 -14.44 -5.47 -8.84
N TYR A 87 -13.47 -6.36 -9.01
CA TYR A 87 -12.06 -6.03 -9.17
C TYR A 87 -11.64 -6.07 -10.65
N ASP A 88 -10.49 -5.49 -10.98
CA ASP A 88 -9.89 -5.55 -12.32
C ASP A 88 -8.99 -6.81 -12.42
N PRO A 89 -9.42 -7.88 -13.12
CA PRO A 89 -8.67 -9.14 -13.16
C PRO A 89 -7.39 -9.03 -13.99
N GLU A 90 -7.36 -8.20 -15.03
CA GLU A 90 -6.16 -7.95 -15.84
C GLU A 90 -5.09 -7.25 -15.01
N PHE A 91 -5.47 -6.20 -14.28
CA PHE A 91 -4.57 -5.47 -13.40
C PHE A 91 -4.00 -6.36 -12.29
N VAL A 92 -4.87 -7.13 -11.63
CA VAL A 92 -4.46 -8.05 -10.55
C VAL A 92 -3.47 -9.08 -11.06
N ARG A 93 -3.71 -9.71 -12.22
CA ARG A 93 -2.80 -10.71 -12.79
C ARG A 93 -1.44 -10.14 -13.20
N ALA A 94 -1.42 -8.90 -13.69
CA ALA A 94 -0.20 -8.29 -14.20
C ALA A 94 0.68 -7.63 -13.13
N ASN A 95 0.08 -7.12 -12.05
CA ASN A 95 0.77 -6.23 -11.10
C ASN A 95 0.84 -6.77 -9.66
N THR A 96 0.31 -7.97 -9.39
CA THR A 96 0.32 -8.57 -8.05
C THR A 96 0.86 -10.01 -8.09
N ASP A 97 1.14 -10.54 -6.91
CA ASP A 97 1.54 -11.93 -6.67
C ASP A 97 0.35 -12.89 -6.49
N LEU A 98 -0.90 -12.40 -6.54
CA LEU A 98 -2.10 -13.22 -6.45
C LEU A 98 -2.22 -14.37 -7.47
N PRO A 99 -1.69 -14.29 -8.72
CA PRO A 99 -1.74 -15.42 -9.64
C PRO A 99 -0.60 -16.44 -9.45
N LEU A 100 0.32 -16.23 -8.49
CA LEU A 100 1.40 -17.16 -8.23
C LEU A 100 0.90 -18.44 -7.54
N LEU A 101 1.51 -19.57 -7.87
CA LEU A 101 1.12 -20.86 -7.33
C LEU A 101 1.80 -21.10 -5.97
N VAL A 102 1.01 -21.52 -4.98
CA VAL A 102 1.46 -21.93 -3.64
C VAL A 102 1.30 -23.44 -3.53
N ARG A 103 2.32 -24.11 -2.99
CA ARG A 103 2.28 -25.55 -2.73
C ARG A 103 1.48 -25.84 -1.46
N MET A 104 0.64 -26.88 -1.50
CA MET A 104 -0.27 -27.20 -0.39
C MET A 104 0.35 -28.13 0.68
N ASP A 105 1.55 -28.64 0.46
CA ASP A 105 2.28 -29.52 1.38
C ASP A 105 3.12 -28.73 2.39
N ASP A 106 3.79 -27.67 1.97
CA ASP A 106 4.64 -26.81 2.82
C ASP A 106 4.21 -25.34 2.88
N THR A 107 3.16 -24.96 2.14
CA THR A 107 2.64 -23.58 2.08
C THR A 107 3.63 -22.55 1.52
N GLU A 108 4.68 -23.01 0.82
CA GLU A 108 5.62 -22.13 0.14
C GLU A 108 5.20 -21.86 -1.32
N LEU A 109 5.73 -20.77 -1.90
CA LEU A 109 5.58 -20.50 -3.32
C LEU A 109 6.26 -21.60 -4.14
N LEU A 110 5.60 -22.08 -5.21
CA LEU A 110 6.17 -23.05 -6.13
C LEU A 110 7.35 -22.42 -6.88
N ARG A 111 8.54 -23.01 -6.73
CA ARG A 111 9.75 -22.54 -7.41
C ARG A 111 10.05 -23.40 -8.63
N ALA A 112 10.74 -22.83 -9.60
CA ALA A 112 11.18 -23.58 -10.79
C ALA A 112 12.14 -24.74 -10.43
N SER A 113 12.98 -24.57 -9.39
CA SER A 113 13.85 -25.63 -8.84
C SER A 113 13.10 -26.84 -8.31
N ASP A 114 11.83 -26.68 -7.92
CA ASP A 114 11.02 -27.78 -7.39
C ASP A 114 10.44 -28.65 -8.52
N VAL A 115 10.39 -28.12 -9.74
CA VAL A 115 9.81 -28.75 -10.93
C VAL A 115 10.90 -29.29 -11.87
N PHE A 116 12.03 -28.59 -11.95
CA PHE A 116 13.10 -28.88 -12.89
C PHE A 116 14.42 -29.14 -12.15
N ALA A 117 14.92 -30.37 -12.24
CA ALA A 117 16.06 -30.86 -11.43
C ALA A 117 17.38 -30.08 -11.66
N ASP A 118 17.59 -29.56 -12.87
CA ASP A 118 18.80 -28.83 -13.26
C ASP A 118 18.51 -27.33 -13.50
N TYR A 119 17.53 -26.75 -12.80
CA TYR A 119 17.20 -25.34 -12.94
C TYR A 119 18.22 -24.45 -12.22
N GLU A 120 18.98 -23.69 -13.03
CA GLU A 120 19.84 -22.61 -12.57
C GLU A 120 19.18 -21.27 -12.89
N PRO A 121 19.06 -20.33 -11.92
CA PRO A 121 18.60 -18.99 -12.19
C PRO A 121 19.47 -18.31 -13.26
N ALA A 122 18.83 -17.58 -14.18
CA ALA A 122 19.59 -16.79 -15.15
C ALA A 122 20.41 -15.70 -14.43
N ASP A 123 21.63 -15.46 -14.92
CA ASP A 123 22.43 -14.32 -14.48
C ASP A 123 21.65 -13.02 -14.74
N LEU A 124 21.45 -12.22 -13.69
CA LEU A 124 20.71 -10.98 -13.77
C LEU A 124 21.68 -9.84 -14.13
N ASP A 125 21.63 -9.36 -15.37
CA ASP A 125 22.53 -8.31 -15.90
C ASP A 125 22.49 -6.96 -15.13
N LYS A 126 21.53 -6.75 -14.23
CA LYS A 126 21.24 -5.45 -13.58
C LYS A 126 21.30 -5.46 -12.06
N THR A 127 21.81 -6.52 -11.46
CA THR A 127 21.92 -6.61 -10.00
C THR A 127 23.37 -6.48 -9.60
N GLU A 128 23.78 -5.30 -9.12
CA GLU A 128 25.03 -5.18 -8.37
C GLU A 128 24.78 -5.78 -6.97
N THR A 129 25.22 -7.01 -6.76
CA THR A 129 25.34 -7.54 -5.42
C THR A 129 26.49 -6.80 -4.74
N VAL A 130 26.19 -6.00 -3.71
CA VAL A 130 27.23 -5.53 -2.81
C VAL A 130 27.82 -6.79 -2.19
N ALA A 131 29.11 -7.05 -2.46
CA ALA A 131 29.79 -8.19 -1.88
C ALA A 131 29.63 -8.15 -0.36
N ASP A 132 29.44 -9.32 0.27
CA ASP A 132 29.61 -9.50 1.72
C ASP A 132 31.09 -9.32 2.10
N ASP A 133 31.67 -8.16 1.78
CA ASP A 133 32.99 -7.78 2.24
C ASP A 133 32.84 -7.37 3.71
N GLU A 134 33.31 -8.25 4.60
CA GLU A 134 33.39 -7.96 6.05
C GLU A 134 34.11 -6.63 6.33
N GLU A 135 35.02 -6.20 5.45
CA GLU A 135 35.70 -4.91 5.53
C GLU A 135 34.77 -3.71 5.28
N PHE A 136 33.79 -3.84 4.39
CA PHE A 136 32.77 -2.81 4.14
C PHE A 136 31.81 -2.67 5.33
N LEU A 137 31.33 -3.80 5.87
CA LEU A 137 30.47 -3.81 7.07
C LEU A 137 31.19 -3.23 8.30
N ARG A 138 32.50 -3.49 8.44
CA ARG A 138 33.33 -2.96 9.53
C ARG A 138 33.58 -1.46 9.39
N ASN A 139 33.77 -0.95 8.17
CA ASN A 139 33.93 0.48 7.91
C ASN A 139 32.64 1.28 8.12
N VAL A 140 31.47 0.70 7.82
CA VAL A 140 30.17 1.31 8.13
C VAL A 140 29.91 1.32 9.64
N SER A 141 30.24 0.24 10.37
CA SER A 141 30.12 0.21 11.83
C SER A 141 30.97 1.29 12.52
N ASN A 142 32.22 1.46 12.08
CA ASN A 142 33.13 2.47 12.65
C ASN A 142 32.69 3.92 12.34
N ALA A 143 31.92 4.14 11.27
CA ALA A 143 31.39 5.45 10.90
C ALA A 143 30.12 5.84 11.66
N ILE A 144 29.45 4.88 12.31
CA ILE A 144 28.24 5.12 13.12
C ILE A 144 28.60 5.42 14.59
N ASP A 145 29.77 4.94 15.05
CA ASP A 145 30.25 5.11 16.43
C ASP A 145 31.20 6.33 16.63
N ALA A 146 31.32 7.21 15.63
CA ALA A 146 32.10 8.46 15.67
C ALA A 146 31.20 9.71 15.59
#